data_AF-A0A7J6U466-F1
#
_entry.id   AF-A0A7J6U466-F1
#
_cell.length_a   1.000
_cell.length_b   1.000
_cell.length_c   1.000
_cell.angle_alpha   90.00
_cell.angle_beta   90.00
_cell.angle_gamma   90.00
#
_symmetry.space_group_name_H-M   'P 1'
#
loop_
_entity.id
_entity.type
_entity.pdbx_description
1 polymer ?
#
loop_
_entity_poly.entity_id
_entity_poly.type
_entity_poly.pdbx_seq_one_letter_code
_entity_poly.pdbx_strand_id
1 'polypeptide(L)'
;PNFSVTLEKPEVEAAHGITTATLDGVNDTYASLQTGLTEMEVAEAWQLVEESGKRSSDDEIIVAVFDSGVDDQHEDLRDSMWAGPGGSHGYNFVGDSTDVSDRLGHGTHCAGTIAAHRNNGKGITGIAEAKLMSLNICDDSGACNVPGLRACSRAR
;
A
#
# COMPACT_ATOMS: atom_id res chain seq x y z
N PRO A 1 -21.90 29.80 -34.54
CA PRO A 1 -21.88 30.03 -33.07
C PRO A 1 -20.52 29.66 -32.50
N ASN A 2 -19.73 30.67 -32.11
CA ASN A 2 -18.47 30.45 -31.40
C ASN A 2 -18.81 30.03 -29.96
N PHE A 3 -18.34 28.85 -29.55
CA PHE A 3 -18.46 28.40 -28.17
C PHE A 3 -17.13 28.68 -27.48
N SER A 4 -17.10 29.72 -26.64
CA SER A 4 -15.99 29.98 -25.73
C SER A 4 -16.36 29.44 -24.36
N VAL A 5 -15.65 28.42 -23.89
CA VAL A 5 -15.71 28.00 -22.49
C VAL A 5 -14.68 28.81 -21.73
N THR A 6 -15.15 29.71 -20.89
CA THR A 6 -14.31 30.34 -19.86
C THR A 6 -14.22 29.34 -18.71
N LEU A 7 -13.04 28.78 -18.46
CA LEU A 7 -12.80 28.05 -17.22
C LEU A 7 -12.73 29.10 -16.11
N GLU A 8 -13.78 29.16 -15.28
CA GLU A 8 -13.67 29.87 -14.01
C GLU A 8 -12.56 29.20 -13.22
N LYS A 9 -11.57 30.01 -12.83
CA LYS A 9 -10.47 29.59 -11.96
C LYS A 9 -11.11 28.90 -10.76
N PRO A 10 -10.75 27.65 -10.41
CA PRO A 10 -11.32 27.02 -9.24
C PRO A 10 -11.10 27.97 -8.08
N GLU A 11 -12.19 28.29 -7.39
CA GLU A 11 -12.10 28.98 -6.11
C GLU A 11 -11.10 28.17 -5.29
N VAL A 12 -10.01 28.82 -4.90
CA VAL A 12 -9.13 28.26 -3.87
C VAL A 12 -10.00 28.27 -2.63
N GLU A 13 -10.71 27.17 -2.38
CA GLU A 13 -11.23 26.88 -1.05
C GLU A 13 -10.04 27.07 -0.11
N ALA A 14 -10.26 27.89 0.91
CA ALA A 14 -9.22 28.39 1.80
C ALA A 14 -8.17 27.32 2.05
N ALA A 15 -6.88 27.68 1.94
CA ALA A 15 -5.80 26.83 2.41
C ALA A 15 -6.23 26.33 3.80
N HIS A 16 -6.53 25.03 3.89
CA HIS A 16 -6.75 24.39 5.16
C HIS A 16 -5.54 24.83 5.98
N GLY A 17 -5.77 25.53 7.08
CA GLY A 17 -4.67 26.06 7.87
C GLY A 17 -3.71 24.91 8.11
N ILE A 18 -2.40 25.12 7.92
CA ILE A 18 -1.39 24.11 8.23
C ILE A 18 -1.42 23.90 9.75
N THR A 19 -2.43 23.17 10.21
CA THR A 19 -2.36 22.34 11.39
C THR A 19 -1.36 21.28 11.00
N THR A 20 -0.28 21.17 11.75
CA THR A 20 0.65 20.05 11.57
C THR A 20 -0.17 18.79 11.78
N ALA A 21 -0.51 18.08 10.70
CA ALA A 21 -1.30 16.85 10.77
C ALA A 21 -0.50 15.81 11.55
N THR A 22 -0.73 15.73 12.85
CA THR A 22 -0.11 14.75 13.72
C THR A 22 -0.77 13.40 13.48
N LEU A 23 -0.01 12.32 13.64
CA LEU A 23 -0.56 10.96 13.70
C LEU A 23 -1.22 10.71 15.07
N ASP A 24 -1.94 11.69 15.60
CA ASP A 24 -2.61 11.61 16.89
C ASP A 24 -3.71 10.54 16.83
N GLY A 25 -3.70 9.62 17.78
CA GLY A 25 -4.60 8.47 17.81
C GLY A 25 -4.09 7.24 17.06
N VAL A 26 -2.95 7.33 16.36
CA VAL A 26 -2.21 6.16 15.85
C VAL A 26 -1.41 5.53 16.99
N ASN A 27 -1.68 4.27 17.34
CA ASN A 27 -1.07 3.60 18.50
C ASN A 27 0.17 2.75 18.16
N ASP A 28 0.56 2.70 16.89
CA ASP A 28 1.64 1.86 16.36
C ASP A 28 3.01 2.31 16.88
N THR A 29 3.90 1.34 17.17
CA THR A 29 5.12 1.57 17.97
C THR A 29 6.06 2.62 17.34
N TYR A 30 6.16 2.64 16.01
CA TYR A 30 7.07 3.50 15.25
C TYR A 30 6.34 4.55 14.41
N ALA A 31 5.04 4.79 14.64
CA ALA A 31 4.26 5.78 13.90
C ALA A 31 4.92 7.17 13.89
N SER A 32 5.50 7.58 15.02
CA SER A 32 6.17 8.88 15.16
C SER A 32 7.41 9.08 14.27
N LEU A 33 7.97 7.99 13.72
CA LEU A 33 9.10 8.04 12.79
C LEU A 33 8.65 8.28 11.33
N GLN A 34 7.36 8.15 11.03
CA GLN A 34 6.82 8.22 9.68
C GLN A 34 6.42 9.66 9.27
N THR A 35 7.39 10.58 9.24
CA THR A 35 7.14 12.01 8.96
C THR A 35 6.43 12.26 7.63
N GLY A 36 6.65 11.41 6.63
CA GLY A 36 5.95 11.50 5.35
C GLY A 36 4.43 11.39 5.46
N LEU A 37 3.91 10.65 6.45
CA LEU A 37 2.45 10.56 6.65
C LEU A 37 1.87 11.85 7.22
N THR A 38 2.62 12.54 8.06
CA THR A 38 2.28 13.88 8.56
C THR A 38 2.34 14.91 7.43
N GLU A 39 3.41 14.90 6.62
CA GLU A 39 3.58 15.84 5.51
C GLU A 39 2.52 15.68 4.41
N MET A 40 2.05 14.46 4.19
CA MET A 40 0.97 14.15 3.25
C MET A 40 -0.43 14.29 3.88
N GLU A 41 -0.53 14.69 5.16
CA GLU A 41 -1.80 14.87 5.87
C GLU A 41 -2.68 13.60 5.85
N VAL A 42 -2.05 12.42 5.92
CA VAL A 42 -2.75 11.13 5.75
C VAL A 42 -3.78 10.89 6.85
N ALA A 43 -3.54 11.40 8.06
CA ALA A 43 -4.50 11.32 9.16
C ALA A 43 -5.85 11.98 8.80
N GLU A 44 -5.83 13.12 8.12
CA GLU A 44 -7.04 13.81 7.67
C GLU A 44 -7.74 13.01 6.57
N ALA A 45 -6.97 12.40 5.66
CA ALA A 45 -7.52 11.52 4.63
C ALA A 45 -8.24 10.30 5.22
N TRP A 46 -7.68 9.67 6.27
CA TRP A 46 -8.35 8.58 6.98
C TRP A 46 -9.66 9.03 7.60
N GLN A 47 -9.68 10.20 8.26
CA GLN A 47 -10.89 10.74 8.85
C GLN A 47 -11.99 10.94 7.79
N LEU A 48 -11.66 11.51 6.64
CA LEU A 48 -12.61 11.69 5.54
C LEU A 48 -13.18 10.36 5.02
N VAL A 49 -12.32 9.34 4.88
CA VAL A 49 -12.77 7.99 4.47
C VAL A 49 -13.70 7.39 5.51
N GLU A 50 -13.36 7.50 6.80
CA GLU A 50 -14.17 7.00 7.91
C GLU A 50 -15.54 7.70 7.98
N GLU A 51 -15.57 9.03 7.88
CA GLU A 51 -16.79 9.83 7.89
C GLU A 51 -17.69 9.57 6.68
N SER A 52 -17.08 9.27 5.52
CA SER A 52 -17.84 8.95 4.31
C SER A 52 -18.63 7.64 4.42
N GLY A 53 -18.27 6.76 5.37
CA GLY A 53 -18.80 5.41 5.49
C GLY A 53 -18.44 4.48 4.32
N LYS A 54 -17.68 4.97 3.33
CA LYS A 54 -17.18 4.20 2.19
C LYS A 54 -15.83 3.59 2.56
N ARG A 55 -15.83 2.65 3.49
CA ARG A 55 -14.68 1.77 3.64
C ARG A 55 -14.69 0.82 2.47
N SER A 56 -13.60 0.77 1.72
CA SER A 56 -13.27 -0.43 0.96
C SER A 56 -13.25 -1.56 1.99
N SER A 57 -14.15 -2.54 1.89
CA SER A 57 -13.90 -3.78 2.62
C SER A 57 -12.52 -4.28 2.21
N ASP A 58 -11.70 -4.81 3.11
CA ASP A 58 -10.30 -5.13 2.80
C ASP A 58 -10.15 -5.89 1.46
N ASP A 59 -11.06 -6.83 1.17
CA ASP A 59 -11.05 -7.64 -0.04
C ASP A 59 -11.46 -6.90 -1.35
N GLU A 60 -11.99 -5.69 -1.26
CA GLU A 60 -12.43 -4.88 -2.41
C GLU A 60 -11.25 -4.19 -3.11
N ILE A 61 -10.22 -3.79 -2.35
CA ILE A 61 -9.05 -3.10 -2.89
C ILE A 61 -7.83 -3.99 -2.74
N ILE A 62 -7.42 -4.57 -3.87
CA ILE A 62 -6.21 -5.39 -3.96
C ILE A 62 -5.11 -4.58 -4.64
N VAL A 63 -3.98 -4.42 -3.96
CA VAL A 63 -2.78 -3.77 -4.49
C VAL A 63 -1.73 -4.82 -4.78
N ALA A 64 -1.36 -4.96 -6.05
CA ALA A 64 -0.29 -5.86 -6.46
C ALA A 64 1.09 -5.18 -6.31
N VAL A 65 1.98 -5.80 -5.53
CA VAL A 65 3.35 -5.33 -5.28
C VAL A 65 4.32 -6.16 -6.12
N PHE A 66 4.92 -5.53 -7.13
CA PHE A 66 5.91 -6.15 -8.02
C PHE A 66 7.32 -5.84 -7.51
N ASP A 67 7.90 -6.74 -6.72
CA ASP A 67 9.17 -6.47 -6.02
C ASP A 67 9.94 -7.76 -5.69
N SER A 68 10.75 -7.81 -4.62
CA SER A 68 11.52 -8.98 -4.13
C SER A 68 10.70 -10.02 -3.36
N GLY A 69 9.37 -9.87 -3.34
CA GLY A 69 8.47 -10.64 -2.48
C GLY A 69 7.91 -9.78 -1.35
N VAL A 70 7.17 -10.41 -0.44
CA VAL A 70 6.71 -9.80 0.82
C VAL A 70 6.79 -10.88 1.90
N ASP A 71 7.32 -10.55 3.08
CA ASP A 71 7.16 -11.39 4.27
C ASP A 71 5.69 -11.43 4.70
N ASP A 72 4.98 -12.44 4.21
CA ASP A 72 3.55 -12.67 4.43
C ASP A 72 3.23 -13.11 5.87
N GLN A 73 4.25 -13.45 6.66
CA GLN A 73 4.12 -13.80 8.07
C GLN A 73 4.47 -12.64 9.01
N HIS A 74 4.91 -11.50 8.46
CA HIS A 74 5.25 -10.33 9.24
C HIS A 74 4.05 -9.88 10.08
N GLU A 75 4.29 -9.61 11.36
CA GLU A 75 3.21 -9.36 12.32
C GLU A 75 2.35 -8.14 12.01
N ASP A 76 2.88 -7.24 11.20
CA ASP A 76 2.27 -5.98 10.78
C ASP A 76 1.66 -6.03 9.38
N LEU A 77 1.84 -7.14 8.64
CA LEU A 77 1.40 -7.29 7.24
C LEU A 77 0.50 -8.49 6.99
N ARG A 78 0.63 -9.57 7.76
CA ARG A 78 -0.07 -10.84 7.50
C ARG A 78 -1.59 -10.69 7.37
N ASP A 79 -2.19 -9.78 8.13
CA ASP A 79 -3.64 -9.53 8.12
C ASP A 79 -4.06 -8.68 6.90
N SER A 80 -3.10 -7.98 6.28
CA SER A 80 -3.25 -7.22 5.04
C SER A 80 -2.89 -8.05 3.79
N MET A 81 -2.48 -9.31 3.91
CA MET A 81 -2.14 -10.12 2.73
C MET A 81 -3.40 -10.61 2.01
N TRP A 82 -3.42 -10.45 0.68
CA TRP A 82 -4.50 -10.96 -0.17
C TRP A 82 -4.56 -12.48 -0.12
N ALA A 83 -5.75 -13.06 0.08
CA ALA A 83 -5.96 -14.50 0.05
C ALA A 83 -6.45 -14.94 -1.35
N GLY A 84 -5.52 -15.47 -2.13
CA GLY A 84 -5.80 -16.05 -3.44
C GLY A 84 -6.25 -17.51 -3.41
N PRO A 85 -6.48 -18.11 -4.58
CA PRO A 85 -6.82 -19.53 -4.70
C PRO A 85 -5.82 -20.43 -3.96
N GLY A 86 -6.33 -21.38 -3.17
CA GLY A 86 -5.48 -22.30 -2.41
C GLY A 86 -4.72 -21.65 -1.25
N GLY A 87 -5.05 -20.41 -0.87
CA GLY A 87 -4.39 -19.68 0.21
C GLY A 87 -3.08 -18.99 -0.19
N SER A 88 -2.80 -18.86 -1.49
CA SER A 88 -1.61 -18.15 -1.96
C SER A 88 -1.74 -16.64 -1.75
N HIS A 89 -0.65 -15.98 -1.39
CA HIS A 89 -0.60 -14.52 -1.26
C HIS A 89 -0.10 -13.79 -2.52
N GLY A 90 0.05 -14.54 -3.62
CA GLY A 90 0.52 -14.05 -4.91
C GLY A 90 1.39 -15.09 -5.60
N TYR A 91 2.41 -14.64 -6.33
CA TYR A 91 3.25 -15.53 -7.13
C TYR A 91 4.69 -15.05 -7.22
N ASN A 92 5.62 -16.00 -7.23
CA ASN A 92 7.03 -15.76 -7.40
C ASN A 92 7.48 -16.23 -8.79
N PHE A 93 7.73 -15.26 -9.66
CA PHE A 93 8.13 -15.49 -11.05
C PHE A 93 9.60 -15.84 -11.21
N VAL A 94 10.42 -15.57 -10.20
CA VAL A 94 11.84 -15.97 -10.18
C VAL A 94 11.96 -17.45 -9.83
N GLY A 95 11.17 -17.90 -8.86
CA GLY A 95 11.16 -19.27 -8.35
C GLY A 95 10.11 -20.21 -8.97
N ASP A 96 9.23 -19.70 -9.84
CA ASP A 96 8.09 -20.43 -10.43
C ASP A 96 7.22 -21.11 -9.35
N SER A 97 6.85 -20.36 -8.31
CA SER A 97 6.18 -20.89 -7.12
C SER A 97 5.20 -19.90 -6.49
N THR A 98 4.38 -20.35 -5.54
CA THR A 98 3.53 -19.49 -4.71
C THR A 98 4.22 -19.03 -3.43
N ASP A 99 5.51 -19.33 -3.26
CA ASP A 99 6.32 -18.84 -2.14
C ASP A 99 6.74 -17.40 -2.40
N VAL A 100 6.02 -16.47 -1.78
CA VAL A 100 6.23 -15.02 -1.94
C VAL A 100 7.19 -14.43 -0.93
N SER A 101 7.83 -15.26 -0.08
CA SER A 101 8.75 -14.82 0.96
C SER A 101 9.80 -13.85 0.42
N ASP A 102 10.01 -12.76 1.14
CA ASP A 102 11.02 -11.76 0.80
C ASP A 102 12.32 -12.02 1.55
N ARG A 103 13.42 -12.25 0.82
CA ARG A 103 14.75 -12.47 1.41
C ARG A 103 15.64 -11.23 1.38
N LEU A 104 15.16 -10.14 0.77
CA LEU A 104 15.87 -8.86 0.67
C LEU A 104 15.29 -7.81 1.60
N GLY A 105 13.98 -7.85 1.82
CA GLY A 105 13.24 -6.90 2.65
C GLY A 105 12.75 -5.65 1.90
N HIS A 106 13.13 -5.45 0.63
CA HIS A 106 12.71 -4.27 -0.13
C HIS A 106 11.20 -4.30 -0.40
N GLY A 107 10.69 -5.41 -0.93
CA GLY A 107 9.26 -5.57 -1.18
C GLY A 107 8.42 -5.55 0.08
N THR A 108 8.92 -6.11 1.18
CA THR A 108 8.28 -6.04 2.51
C THR A 108 8.20 -4.60 3.02
N HIS A 109 9.26 -3.81 2.85
CA HIS A 109 9.27 -2.40 3.22
C HIS A 109 8.30 -1.57 2.37
N CYS A 110 8.27 -1.81 1.06
CA CYS A 110 7.29 -1.19 0.16
C CYS A 110 5.84 -1.57 0.55
N ALA A 111 5.59 -2.84 0.82
CA ALA A 111 4.30 -3.34 1.28
C ALA A 111 3.85 -2.68 2.59
N GLY A 112 4.76 -2.51 3.56
CA GLY A 112 4.46 -1.82 4.82
C GLY A 112 4.08 -0.36 4.65
N THR A 113 4.74 0.35 3.73
CA THR A 113 4.34 1.74 3.40
C THR A 113 2.90 1.80 2.87
N ILE A 114 2.50 0.80 2.08
CA ILE A 114 1.17 0.73 1.48
C ILE A 114 0.11 0.36 2.53
N ALA A 115 0.29 -0.76 3.22
CA ALA A 115 -0.79 -1.38 4.02
C ALA A 115 -0.31 -2.11 5.28
N ALA A 116 0.75 -1.62 5.96
CA ALA A 116 0.96 -2.03 7.35
C ALA A 116 -0.28 -1.75 8.20
N HIS A 117 -0.61 -2.68 9.09
CA HIS A 117 -1.90 -2.70 9.76
C HIS A 117 -2.00 -1.61 10.84
N ARG A 118 -2.60 -0.48 10.46
CA ARG A 118 -2.86 0.67 11.34
C ARG A 118 -3.51 0.25 12.66
N ASN A 119 -3.07 0.86 13.75
CA ASN A 119 -3.62 0.75 15.09
C ASN A 119 -3.56 -0.65 15.74
N ASN A 120 -2.59 -1.49 15.39
CA ASN A 120 -2.38 -2.79 16.04
C ASN A 120 -1.38 -2.74 17.20
N GLY A 121 -0.78 -1.57 17.46
CA GLY A 121 0.19 -1.34 18.54
C GLY A 121 1.60 -1.83 18.23
N LYS A 122 1.89 -2.18 16.97
CA LYS A 122 3.16 -2.76 16.52
C LYS A 122 3.72 -1.92 15.38
N GLY A 123 4.97 -2.17 15.00
CA GLY A 123 5.53 -1.70 13.74
C GLY A 123 5.19 -0.26 13.36
N ILE A 124 4.70 -0.10 12.14
CA ILE A 124 4.37 1.17 11.48
C ILE A 124 2.91 1.16 11.03
N THR A 125 2.40 2.28 10.54
CA THR A 125 1.09 2.32 9.86
C THR A 125 1.24 2.46 8.35
N GLY A 126 0.48 1.69 7.60
CA GLY A 126 0.34 1.85 6.15
C GLY A 126 -0.60 3.00 5.81
N ILE A 127 -0.51 3.49 4.58
CA ILE A 127 -1.36 4.57 4.07
C ILE A 127 -2.80 4.10 3.84
N ALA A 128 -2.98 2.87 3.35
CA ALA A 128 -4.26 2.36 2.88
C ALA A 128 -4.71 1.10 3.63
N GLU A 129 -6.03 0.97 3.82
CA GLU A 129 -6.68 -0.29 4.16
C GLU A 129 -6.90 -1.08 2.87
N ALA A 130 -5.99 -2.00 2.56
CA ALA A 130 -5.99 -2.77 1.31
C ALA A 130 -5.42 -4.17 1.52
N LYS A 131 -5.75 -5.10 0.61
CA LYS A 131 -5.08 -6.40 0.53
C LYS A 131 -3.89 -6.36 -0.42
N LEU A 132 -2.77 -6.92 0.01
CA LEU A 132 -1.50 -6.95 -0.72
C LEU A 132 -1.35 -8.27 -1.46
N MET A 133 -1.22 -8.21 -2.79
CA MET A 133 -0.83 -9.35 -3.62
C MET A 133 0.65 -9.25 -3.96
N SER A 134 1.46 -10.18 -3.49
CA SER A 134 2.91 -10.16 -3.74
C SER A 134 3.27 -10.83 -5.07
N LEU A 135 3.89 -10.08 -5.97
CA LEU A 135 4.38 -10.58 -7.25
C LEU A 135 5.90 -10.46 -7.31
N ASN A 136 6.60 -11.50 -6.87
CA ASN A 136 8.05 -11.49 -6.82
C ASN A 136 8.66 -11.58 -8.24
N ILE A 137 9.39 -10.55 -8.65
CA ILE A 137 10.09 -10.45 -9.93
C ILE A 137 11.60 -10.19 -9.78
N CYS A 138 12.11 -10.15 -8.54
CA CYS A 138 13.50 -9.84 -8.22
C CYS A 138 14.12 -10.99 -7.43
N ASP A 139 15.30 -11.44 -7.85
CA ASP A 139 16.01 -12.48 -7.11
C ASP A 139 16.62 -11.98 -5.79
N ASP A 140 17.17 -12.89 -4.99
CA ASP A 140 17.79 -12.60 -3.69
C ASP A 140 19.07 -11.72 -3.78
N SER A 141 19.49 -11.30 -4.99
CA SER A 141 20.56 -10.32 -5.20
C SER A 141 20.04 -8.91 -5.53
N GLY A 142 18.72 -8.75 -5.66
CA GLY A 142 18.05 -7.51 -6.03
C GLY A 142 17.93 -7.33 -7.55
N ALA A 143 18.28 -8.35 -8.34
CA ALA A 143 18.17 -8.27 -9.78
C ALA A 143 16.73 -8.58 -10.21
N CYS A 144 16.01 -7.54 -10.61
CA CYS A 144 14.68 -7.67 -11.19
C CYS A 144 14.79 -7.89 -12.70
N ASN A 145 14.12 -8.91 -13.22
CA ASN A 145 14.25 -9.26 -14.63
C ASN A 145 12.97 -8.93 -15.44
N VAL A 146 13.16 -8.39 -16.65
CA VAL A 146 12.06 -8.10 -17.61
C VAL A 146 11.22 -9.35 -17.93
N PRO A 147 11.77 -10.58 -17.97
CA PRO A 147 10.98 -11.79 -18.10
C PRO A 147 9.91 -11.98 -17.02
N GLY A 148 10.19 -11.66 -15.75
CA GLY A 148 9.21 -11.71 -14.65
C GLY A 148 8.03 -10.77 -14.90
N LEU A 149 8.31 -9.51 -15.25
CA LEU A 149 7.27 -8.54 -15.61
C LEU A 149 6.45 -8.97 -16.84
N ARG A 150 7.09 -9.62 -17.82
CA ARG A 150 6.43 -10.18 -19.01
C ARG A 150 5.68 -11.49 -18.72
N ALA A 151 6.04 -12.24 -17.69
CA ALA A 151 5.33 -13.43 -17.26
C ALA A 151 4.00 -13.04 -16.60
N CYS A 152 3.98 -11.99 -15.79
CA CYS A 152 2.74 -11.42 -15.23
C CYS A 152 1.73 -11.04 -16.31
N SER A 153 2.16 -10.42 -17.41
CA SER A 153 1.23 -10.02 -18.48
C SER A 153 0.61 -11.18 -19.28
N ARG A 154 1.15 -12.40 -19.10
CA ARG A 154 0.65 -13.64 -19.72
C ARG A 154 -0.13 -14.54 -18.77
N ALA A 155 -0.09 -14.27 -17.46
CA ALA A 155 -0.97 -14.90 -16.49
C ALA A 155 -2.38 -14.30 -16.64
N ARG A 156 -3.17 -14.86 -17.56
CA ARG A 156 -4.61 -14.60 -17.71
C ARG A 156 -5.39 -15.86 -17.43
#